data_AF-A0A3D0JT09-F1
#
_entry.id   AF-A0A3D0JT09-F1
#
_cell.length_a   1.000
_cell.length_b   1.000
_cell.length_c   1.000
_cell.angle_alpha   90.00
_cell.angle_beta   90.00
_cell.angle_gamma   90.00
#
_symmetry.space_group_name_H-M   'P 1'
#
loop_
_entity.id
_entity.type
_entity.pdbx_description
1 polymer ?
#
loop_
_entity_poly.entity_id
_entity_poly.type
_entity_poly.pdbx_seq_one_letter_code
_entity_poly.pdbx_strand_id
1 'polypeptide(L)'
;MESTERIWSVAKATVKGKPIIYKFVADAPPLDIQQKMPWLTVISWKYEASENNGLPSAQINKEMIRLEDGLETIGGSGTLYLDAYTATGNGLKEFVYYIAEREAFMANVNEALSDHPVYPIEINFYEDRDWSDLAKLHQSMSTVH
;
A
#
# COMPACT_ATOMS: atom_id res chain seq x y z
N MET A 1 19.91 -14.83 -5.16
CA MET A 1 18.81 -14.02 -5.73
C MET A 1 18.98 -12.65 -5.13
N GLU A 2 19.28 -11.65 -5.96
CA GLU A 2 19.49 -10.28 -5.49
C GLU A 2 18.23 -9.79 -4.78
N SER A 3 18.39 -9.40 -3.52
CA SER A 3 17.46 -8.53 -2.84
C SER A 3 17.45 -7.23 -3.62
N THR A 4 16.48 -7.04 -4.52
CA THR A 4 16.28 -5.73 -5.13
C THR A 4 15.78 -4.81 -4.03
N GLU A 5 16.70 -4.13 -3.35
CA GLU A 5 16.37 -2.97 -2.52
C GLU A 5 15.65 -1.97 -3.43
N ARG A 6 14.32 -1.89 -3.30
CA ARG A 6 13.55 -0.87 -3.99
C ARG A 6 13.79 0.45 -3.31
N ILE A 7 14.10 1.47 -4.11
CA ILE A 7 14.21 2.83 -3.62
C ILE A 7 12.80 3.30 -3.28
N TRP A 8 12.61 3.72 -2.03
CA TRP A 8 11.36 4.28 -1.55
C TRP A 8 11.44 5.80 -1.52
N SER A 9 10.38 6.45 -1.97
CA SER A 9 10.22 7.91 -1.93
C SER A 9 9.05 8.27 -1.02
N VAL A 10 9.16 9.41 -0.33
CA VAL A 10 8.08 9.97 0.48
C VAL A 10 7.67 11.31 -0.11
N ALA A 11 6.37 11.49 -0.34
CA ALA A 11 5.80 12.74 -0.80
C ALA A 11 4.59 13.13 0.03
N LYS A 12 4.30 14.43 0.07
CA LYS A 12 3.13 14.99 0.74
C LYS A 12 2.28 15.72 -0.29
N ALA A 13 1.05 15.27 -0.48
CA ALA A 13 0.06 15.96 -1.28
C ALA A 13 -0.97 16.66 -0.39
N THR A 14 -1.69 17.63 -0.95
CA THR A 14 -2.85 18.25 -0.29
C THR A 14 -4.09 17.97 -1.11
N VAL A 15 -5.03 17.21 -0.55
CA VAL A 15 -6.30 16.86 -1.20
C VAL A 15 -7.44 17.45 -0.39
N LYS A 16 -8.26 18.30 -1.03
CA LYS A 16 -9.36 19.03 -0.39
C LYS A 16 -8.93 19.79 0.89
N GLY A 17 -7.72 20.38 0.85
CA GLY A 17 -7.16 21.17 1.95
C GLY A 17 -6.56 20.35 3.10
N LYS A 18 -6.56 19.00 3.03
CA LYS A 18 -5.96 18.12 4.03
C LYS A 18 -4.73 17.42 3.49
N PRO A 19 -3.68 17.21 4.31
CA PRO A 19 -2.48 16.52 3.88
C PRO A 19 -2.73 15.02 3.71
N ILE A 20 -2.14 14.44 2.66
CA ILE A 20 -1.97 13.00 2.47
C ILE A 20 -0.48 12.73 2.31
N ILE A 21 0.03 11.79 3.08
CA ILE A 21 1.41 11.33 3.03
C ILE A 21 1.44 10.06 2.18
N TYR A 22 2.26 10.06 1.14
CA TYR A 22 2.53 8.91 0.28
C TYR A 22 3.93 8.40 0.53
N LYS A 23 4.09 7.09 0.72
CA LYS A 23 5.37 6.38 0.66
C LYS A 23 5.27 5.38 -0.48
N PHE A 24 6.08 5.50 -1.52
CA PHE A 24 5.90 4.74 -2.76
C PHE A 24 7.24 4.25 -3.33
N VAL A 25 7.21 3.16 -4.09
CA VAL A 25 8.38 2.69 -4.83
C VAL A 25 8.73 3.71 -5.93
N ALA A 26 9.99 4.13 -6.00
CA ALA A 26 10.41 5.21 -6.90
C ALA A 26 10.31 4.82 -8.38
N ASP A 27 10.50 3.54 -8.68
CA ASP A 27 10.50 3.00 -10.04
C ASP A 27 9.54 1.81 -10.15
N ALA A 28 8.85 1.72 -11.28
CA ALA A 28 8.06 0.53 -11.63
C ALA A 28 9.02 -0.64 -11.97
N PRO A 29 8.64 -1.89 -11.65
CA PRO A 29 9.46 -3.04 -12.00
C PRO A 29 9.50 -3.25 -13.54
N PRO A 30 10.44 -4.04 -14.06
CA PRO A 30 10.45 -4.44 -15.48
C PRO A 30 9.11 -5.00 -15.97
N LEU A 31 8.80 -4.81 -17.26
CA LEU A 31 7.52 -5.19 -17.87
C LEU A 31 7.18 -6.68 -17.74
N ASP A 32 8.18 -7.57 -17.76
CA ASP A 32 7.98 -9.01 -17.60
C ASP A 32 7.54 -9.39 -16.18
N ILE A 33 7.86 -8.55 -15.18
CA ILE A 33 7.34 -8.67 -13.81
C ILE A 33 5.93 -8.08 -13.72
N GLN A 34 5.71 -6.89 -14.30
CA GLN A 34 4.39 -6.26 -14.31
C GLN A 34 3.31 -7.16 -14.92
N GLN A 35 3.62 -7.83 -16.04
CA GLN A 35 2.71 -8.76 -16.73
C GLN A 35 2.32 -9.98 -15.88
N LYS A 36 3.12 -10.34 -14.88
CA LYS A 36 2.82 -11.44 -13.96
C LYS A 36 1.92 -11.01 -12.80
N MET A 37 1.73 -9.72 -12.58
CA MET A 37 1.02 -9.16 -11.44
C MET A 37 -0.08 -8.18 -11.90
N PRO A 38 -1.19 -8.70 -12.43
CA PRO A 38 -2.23 -7.89 -13.06
C PRO A 38 -3.22 -7.28 -12.06
N TRP A 39 -3.14 -7.62 -10.78
CA TRP A 39 -4.12 -7.22 -9.78
C TRP A 39 -3.57 -6.15 -8.86
N LEU A 40 -4.18 -4.96 -8.88
CA LEU A 40 -4.01 -3.94 -7.86
C LEU A 40 -4.84 -4.33 -6.63
N THR A 41 -4.17 -4.48 -5.50
CA THR A 41 -4.79 -4.85 -4.23
C THR A 41 -4.66 -3.70 -3.25
N VAL A 42 -5.79 -3.26 -2.70
CA VAL A 42 -5.85 -2.15 -1.76
C VAL A 42 -6.37 -2.67 -0.42
N ILE A 43 -5.50 -2.67 0.59
CA ILE A 43 -5.87 -2.90 1.98
C ILE A 43 -6.08 -1.53 2.62
N SER A 44 -7.32 -1.23 2.99
CA SER A 44 -7.71 0.10 3.49
C SER A 44 -8.18 0.04 4.93
N TRP A 45 -7.81 1.05 5.71
CA TRP A 45 -8.26 1.28 7.08
C TRP A 45 -8.87 2.67 7.17
N LYS A 46 -10.19 2.74 7.38
CA LYS A 46 -10.92 4.01 7.65
C LYS A 46 -10.83 4.36 9.14
N TYR A 47 -10.51 5.60 9.46
CA TYR A 47 -10.37 6.05 10.85
C TYR A 47 -10.98 7.44 11.04
N GLU A 48 -11.36 7.72 12.29
CA GLU A 48 -11.88 9.03 12.66
C GLU A 48 -10.79 10.11 12.53
N ALA A 49 -11.06 11.06 11.64
CA ALA A 49 -10.15 12.12 11.22
C ALA A 49 -10.66 13.52 11.63
N SER A 50 -11.50 13.58 12.66
CA SER A 50 -12.06 14.82 13.23
C SER A 50 -10.97 15.70 13.86
N GLU A 51 -9.88 15.09 14.34
CA GLU A 51 -8.73 15.75 14.94
C GLU A 51 -7.45 15.55 14.09
N ASN A 52 -6.34 16.19 14.47
CA ASN A 52 -5.00 16.01 13.85
C ASN A 52 -4.92 16.26 12.33
N ASN A 53 -5.69 17.21 11.80
CA ASN A 53 -5.73 17.56 10.37
C ASN A 53 -6.02 16.37 9.44
N GLY A 54 -6.76 15.37 9.93
CA GLY A 54 -7.10 14.16 9.20
C GLY A 54 -6.03 13.06 9.22
N LEU A 55 -4.97 13.22 10.01
CA LEU A 55 -4.01 12.16 10.33
C LEU A 55 -4.52 11.31 11.51
N PRO A 56 -4.08 10.03 11.64
CA PRO A 56 -4.52 9.18 12.74
C PRO A 56 -4.02 9.71 14.09
N SER A 57 -4.77 9.43 15.16
CA SER A 57 -4.30 9.65 16.53
C SER A 57 -3.09 8.77 16.84
N ALA A 58 -2.32 9.09 17.88
CA ALA A 58 -1.15 8.29 18.26
C ALA A 58 -1.50 6.82 18.56
N GLN A 59 -2.66 6.57 19.18
CA GLN A 59 -3.15 5.23 19.48
C GLN A 59 -3.49 4.46 18.19
N ILE A 60 -4.29 5.07 17.29
CA ILE A 60 -4.66 4.46 16.02
C ILE A 60 -3.41 4.21 15.16
N ASN A 61 -2.48 5.16 15.14
CA ASN A 61 -1.23 5.04 14.40
C ASN A 61 -0.38 3.86 14.89
N LYS A 62 -0.34 3.60 16.20
CA LYS A 62 0.36 2.45 16.77
C LYS A 62 -0.25 1.13 16.30
N GLU A 63 -1.56 1.04 16.18
CA GLU A 63 -2.25 -0.16 15.67
C GLU A 63 -2.02 -0.33 14.17
N MET A 64 -2.02 0.75 13.41
CA MET A 64 -1.68 0.76 11.99
C MET A 64 -0.23 0.37 11.71
N ILE A 65 0.71 0.74 12.58
CA ILE A 65 2.11 0.28 12.51
C ILE A 65 2.15 -1.22 12.76
N ARG A 66 1.45 -1.73 13.78
CA ARG A 66 1.40 -3.18 14.04
C ARG A 66 0.81 -3.97 12.86
N LEU A 67 -0.20 -3.42 12.19
CA LEU A 67 -0.71 -4.01 10.95
C LEU A 67 0.35 -3.98 9.85
N GLU A 68 0.99 -2.83 9.62
CA GLU A 68 2.06 -2.67 8.61
C GLU A 68 3.19 -3.68 8.84
N ASP A 69 3.70 -3.80 10.07
CA ASP A 69 4.72 -4.78 10.45
C ASP A 69 4.27 -6.22 10.14
N GLY A 70 3.00 -6.55 10.36
CA GLY A 70 2.44 -7.87 10.02
C GLY A 70 2.37 -8.09 8.51
N LEU A 71 1.95 -7.09 7.75
CA LEU A 71 1.89 -7.13 6.29
C LEU A 71 3.30 -7.26 5.66
N GLU A 72 4.34 -6.72 6.30
CA GLU A 72 5.74 -6.91 5.88
C GLU A 72 6.21 -8.38 5.99
N THR A 73 5.51 -9.21 6.77
CA THR A 73 5.83 -10.65 6.92
C THR A 73 5.13 -11.56 5.91
N ILE A 74 4.31 -11.01 5.00
CA ILE A 74 3.61 -11.81 3.98
C ILE A 74 4.62 -12.58 3.12
N GLY A 75 4.39 -13.87 2.97
CA GLY A 75 5.20 -14.72 2.09
C GLY A 75 5.03 -14.38 0.61
N GLY A 76 6.10 -14.53 -0.17
CA GLY A 76 6.04 -14.40 -1.64
C GLY A 76 6.32 -13.00 -2.19
N SER A 77 6.96 -12.12 -1.42
CA SER A 77 7.45 -10.83 -1.96
C SER A 77 8.37 -11.07 -3.16
N GLY A 78 8.16 -10.31 -4.24
CA GLY A 78 8.93 -10.41 -5.48
C GLY A 78 8.45 -11.51 -6.44
N THR A 79 7.58 -12.42 -6.01
CA THR A 79 7.07 -13.52 -6.85
C THR A 79 5.55 -13.55 -6.94
N LEU A 80 4.87 -13.44 -5.80
CA LEU A 80 3.41 -13.38 -5.67
C LEU A 80 2.90 -11.94 -5.60
N TYR A 81 3.64 -11.07 -4.93
CA TYR A 81 3.25 -9.66 -4.79
C TYR A 81 4.44 -8.71 -4.81
N LEU A 82 4.13 -7.44 -5.07
CA LEU A 82 5.03 -6.31 -4.97
C LEU A 82 4.34 -5.14 -4.27
N ASP A 83 5.04 -4.52 -3.34
CA ASP A 83 4.62 -3.25 -2.75
C ASP A 83 4.60 -2.14 -3.81
N ALA A 84 3.52 -1.36 -3.84
CA ALA A 84 3.39 -0.20 -4.70
C ALA A 84 3.56 1.09 -3.89
N TYR A 85 2.64 1.32 -2.94
CA TYR A 85 2.68 2.49 -2.09
C TYR A 85 1.83 2.33 -0.84
N THR A 86 2.07 3.18 0.14
CA THR A 86 1.14 3.47 1.23
C THR A 86 0.70 4.92 1.16
N ALA A 87 -0.58 5.16 1.45
CA ALA A 87 -1.15 6.49 1.56
C ALA A 87 -1.77 6.65 2.94
N THR A 88 -1.50 7.77 3.62
CA THR A 88 -2.09 8.05 4.94
C THR A 88 -2.53 9.50 5.01
N GLY A 89 -3.83 9.72 5.26
CA GLY A 89 -4.38 11.04 5.46
C GLY A 89 -5.88 11.09 5.20
N ASN A 90 -6.49 12.19 5.60
CA ASN A 90 -7.93 12.43 5.40
C ASN A 90 -8.85 11.28 5.87
N GLY A 91 -8.52 10.62 6.99
CA GLY A 91 -9.33 9.54 7.56
C GLY A 91 -9.16 8.18 6.91
N LEU A 92 -8.13 8.02 6.07
CA LEU A 92 -7.87 6.79 5.34
C LEU A 92 -6.38 6.45 5.36
N LYS A 93 -6.06 5.20 5.69
CA LYS A 93 -4.75 4.59 5.43
C LYS A 93 -4.93 3.46 4.42
N GLU A 94 -4.08 3.44 3.39
CA GLU A 94 -4.08 2.41 2.36
C GLU A 94 -2.69 1.78 2.25
N PHE A 95 -2.66 0.47 2.12
CA PHE A 95 -1.50 -0.32 1.74
C PHE A 95 -1.80 -0.95 0.39
N VAL A 96 -1.01 -0.61 -0.61
CA VAL A 96 -1.29 -0.93 -2.01
C VAL A 96 -0.20 -1.83 -2.57
N TYR A 97 -0.64 -2.94 -3.16
CA TYR A 97 0.21 -3.99 -3.72
C TYR A 97 -0.23 -4.31 -5.14
N TYR A 98 0.70 -4.76 -5.97
CA TYR A 98 0.37 -5.53 -7.17
C TYR A 98 0.61 -7.00 -6.90
N ILE A 99 -0.35 -7.85 -7.27
CA ILE A 99 -0.31 -9.28 -6.98
C ILE A 99 -0.56 -10.12 -8.23
N ALA A 100 -0.01 -11.32 -8.24
CA ALA A 100 -0.20 -12.31 -9.30
C ALA A 100 -1.54 -13.04 -9.20
N GLU A 101 -1.94 -13.43 -7.99
CA GLU A 101 -3.08 -14.32 -7.76
C GLU A 101 -3.72 -13.99 -6.40
N ARG A 102 -5.05 -13.80 -6.38
CA ARG A 102 -5.75 -13.19 -5.24
C ARG A 102 -5.91 -14.15 -4.08
N GLU A 103 -6.25 -15.40 -4.38
CA GLU A 103 -6.52 -16.45 -3.42
C GLU A 103 -5.24 -16.85 -2.66
N ALA A 104 -4.11 -17.00 -3.36
CA ALA A 104 -2.79 -17.23 -2.79
C ALA A 104 -2.29 -16.05 -1.96
N PHE A 105 -2.50 -14.81 -2.44
CA PHE A 105 -2.16 -13.62 -1.67
C PHE A 105 -2.97 -13.56 -0.37
N MET A 106 -4.28 -13.79 -0.43
CA MET A 106 -5.13 -13.81 0.76
C MET A 106 -4.78 -14.92 1.74
N ALA A 107 -4.36 -16.10 1.27
CA ALA A 107 -3.86 -17.16 2.13
C ALA A 107 -2.63 -16.68 2.92
N ASN A 108 -1.67 -16.04 2.26
CA ASN A 108 -0.45 -15.53 2.90
C ASN A 108 -0.73 -14.34 3.83
N VAL A 109 -1.69 -13.47 3.50
CA VAL A 109 -2.15 -12.39 4.40
C VAL A 109 -2.74 -12.98 5.68
N ASN A 110 -3.61 -13.98 5.57
CA ASN A 110 -4.23 -14.62 6.73
C ASN A 110 -3.20 -15.35 7.61
N GLU A 111 -2.20 -15.99 6.99
CA GLU A 111 -1.10 -16.62 7.71
C GLU A 111 -0.27 -15.58 8.48
N ALA A 112 0.15 -14.51 7.80
CA ALA A 112 0.95 -13.42 8.37
C ALA A 112 0.24 -12.72 9.53
N LEU A 113 -1.08 -12.56 9.45
CA LEU A 113 -1.89 -11.89 10.47
C LEU A 113 -2.58 -12.84 11.45
N SER A 114 -2.22 -14.13 11.46
CA SER A 114 -2.91 -15.15 12.28
C SER A 114 -2.88 -14.88 13.79
N ASP A 115 -1.77 -14.32 14.30
CA ASP A 115 -1.57 -13.96 15.71
C ASP A 115 -1.90 -12.48 16.02
N HIS A 116 -2.50 -11.78 15.06
CA HIS A 116 -2.86 -10.37 15.20
C HIS A 116 -4.30 -10.19 15.72
N PRO A 117 -4.61 -9.04 16.35
CA PRO A 117 -6.00 -8.67 16.61
C PRO A 117 -6.75 -8.46 15.30
N VAL A 118 -8.08 -8.56 15.36
CA VAL A 118 -8.93 -8.19 14.21
C VAL A 118 -8.81 -6.69 13.95
N TYR A 119 -8.44 -6.34 12.72
CA TYR A 119 -8.34 -4.96 12.26
C TYR A 119 -9.60 -4.53 11.50
N PRO A 120 -10.00 -3.26 11.58
CA PRO A 120 -11.14 -2.72 10.82
C PRO A 120 -10.70 -2.39 9.37
N ILE A 121 -10.21 -3.39 8.65
CA ILE A 121 -9.71 -3.24 7.28
C ILE A 121 -10.70 -3.75 6.23
N GLU A 122 -10.70 -3.11 5.07
CA GLU A 122 -11.36 -3.58 3.85
C GLU A 122 -10.29 -3.89 2.80
N ILE A 123 -10.37 -5.07 2.18
CA ILE A 123 -9.45 -5.49 1.12
C ILE A 123 -10.21 -5.53 -0.21
N ASN A 124 -9.73 -4.79 -1.19
CA ASN A 124 -10.32 -4.74 -2.53
C ASN A 124 -9.29 -5.12 -3.60
N PHE A 125 -9.76 -5.76 -4.67
CA PHE A 125 -8.96 -6.18 -5.81
C PHE A 125 -9.48 -5.53 -7.09
N TYR A 126 -8.58 -4.95 -7.87
CA TYR A 126 -8.86 -4.32 -9.15
C TYR A 126 -7.92 -4.89 -10.20
N GLU A 127 -8.41 -5.12 -11.41
CA GLU A 127 -7.53 -5.49 -12.52
C GLU A 127 -6.86 -4.22 -13.07
N ASP A 128 -5.53 -4.17 -13.03
CA ASP A 128 -4.69 -3.08 -13.55
C ASP A 128 -3.40 -3.66 -14.16
N ARG A 129 -3.54 -4.29 -15.34
CA ARG A 129 -2.44 -4.93 -16.07
C ARG A 129 -1.35 -3.95 -16.51
N ASP A 130 -1.73 -2.70 -16.70
CA ASP A 130 -0.85 -1.65 -17.20
C ASP A 130 -0.15 -0.90 -16.06
N TRP A 131 -0.41 -1.28 -14.80
CA TRP A 131 0.13 -0.61 -13.61
C TRP A 131 -0.17 0.90 -13.61
N SER A 132 -1.34 1.24 -14.16
CA SER A 132 -1.76 2.61 -14.40
C SER A 132 -1.89 3.40 -13.10
N ASP A 133 -2.26 2.77 -11.99
CA ASP A 133 -2.39 3.45 -10.71
C ASP A 133 -1.05 3.97 -10.18
N LEU A 134 -0.01 3.12 -10.23
CA LEU A 134 1.34 3.53 -9.81
C LEU A 134 1.93 4.57 -10.76
N ALA A 135 1.73 4.41 -12.06
CA ALA A 135 2.20 5.37 -13.06
C ALA A 135 1.57 6.77 -12.87
N LYS A 136 0.27 6.84 -12.54
CA LYS A 136 -0.42 8.10 -12.20
C LYS A 136 0.15 8.72 -10.94
N LEU A 137 0.45 7.91 -9.91
CA LEU A 137 1.08 8.39 -8.69
C LEU A 137 2.43 9.04 -9.01
N HIS A 138 3.30 8.36 -9.76
CA HIS A 138 4.60 8.91 -10.20
C HIS A 138 4.44 10.24 -10.94
N GLN A 139 3.54 10.30 -11.92
CA GLN A 139 3.27 11.53 -12.68
C GLN A 139 2.81 12.69 -11.78
N SER A 140 1.92 12.40 -10.81
CA SER A 140 1.42 13.41 -9.88
C SER A 140 2.52 13.98 -9.00
N MET A 141 3.46 13.15 -8.57
CA MET A 141 4.56 13.55 -7.68
C MET A 141 5.69 14.26 -8.42
N SER A 142 5.89 14.00 -9.72
CA SER A 142 6.84 14.75 -10.55
C SER A 142 6.37 16.17 -10.91
N THR A 143 5.06 16.44 -10.85
CA THR A 143 4.46 17.73 -11.29
C THR A 143 4.41 18.79 -10.18
N VAL A 144 4.76 18.45 -8.94
CA VAL A 144 4.86 19.42 -7.84
C VAL A 144 6.21 20.15 -7.95
N HIS A 145 6.24 21.28 -8.65
CA HIS A 145 7.30 22.29 -8.62
C HIS A 145 6.76 23.60 -8.05
#